data_AF-A0A920J6R7-F1
#
_entry.id   AF-A0A920J6R7-F1
#
_cell.length_a   1.000
_cell.length_b   1.000
_cell.length_c   1.000
_cell.angle_alpha   90.00
_cell.angle_beta   90.00
_cell.angle_gamma   90.00
#
_symmetry.space_group_name_H-M   'P 1'
#
loop_
_entity.id
_entity.type
_entity.pdbx_description
1 polymer ?
#
loop_
_entity_poly.entity_id
_entity_poly.type
_entity_poly.pdbx_seq_one_letter_code
_entity_poly.pdbx_strand_id
1 'polypeptide(L)'
;MVFRLRLIFYIQRDPITLLPYRVLRHKLGDEQEKDKVIYEETDNTFHLSLGNSRTMSYIEIQVFSTTSSETLLIPSDKPLSKPKSFQKRQKGHLYWIEDDGDRFLVQTNLDAKNFKIMQVPKGGVFKE
;
A
#
# COMPACT_ATOMS: atom_id res chain seq x y z
N MET A 1 -1.73 17.04 29.26
CA MET A 1 -1.41 17.33 27.85
C MET A 1 -1.05 16.01 27.17
N VAL A 2 -1.93 15.47 26.32
CA VAL A 2 -1.66 14.19 25.64
C VAL A 2 -0.97 14.50 24.32
N PHE A 3 0.32 14.17 24.20
CA PHE A 3 1.03 14.26 22.93
C PHE A 3 0.52 13.14 22.01
N ARG A 4 -0.35 13.50 21.06
CA ARG A 4 -0.77 12.57 20.01
C ARG A 4 0.39 12.43 19.02
N LEU A 5 0.87 11.21 18.81
CA LEU A 5 1.90 10.92 17.81
C LEU A 5 1.38 11.36 16.43
N ARG A 6 2.08 12.29 15.77
CA ARG A 6 1.73 12.73 14.41
C ARG A 6 2.78 12.21 13.45
N LEU A 7 2.36 11.31 12.57
CA LEU A 7 3.20 10.67 11.57
C LEU A 7 2.73 11.09 10.19
N ILE A 8 3.69 11.29 9.29
CA ILE A 8 3.44 11.51 7.87
C ILE A 8 4.15 10.38 7.12
N PHE A 9 3.46 9.80 6.14
CA PHE A 9 4.05 8.85 5.22
C PHE A 9 4.19 9.54 3.87
N TYR A 10 5.30 9.31 3.18
CA TYR A 10 5.55 9.91 1.88
C TYR A 10 6.44 9.01 1.01
N ILE A 11 6.43 9.28 -0.30
CA ILE A 11 7.24 8.55 -1.27
C ILE A 11 8.50 9.35 -1.58
N GLN A 12 9.66 8.70 -1.50
CA GLN A 12 10.91 9.21 -2.02
C GLN A 12 11.14 8.66 -3.43
N ARG A 13 11.57 9.56 -4.31
CA ARG A 13 11.99 9.24 -5.66
C ARG A 13 13.51 9.08 -5.70
N ASP A 14 13.96 8.19 -6.58
CA ASP A 14 15.36 8.08 -6.91
C ASP A 14 15.84 9.38 -7.58
N PRO A 15 16.98 9.96 -7.18
CA PRO A 15 17.40 11.29 -7.63
C PRO A 15 17.80 11.34 -9.11
N ILE A 16 18.09 10.20 -9.74
CA ILE A 16 18.56 10.12 -11.13
C ILE A 16 17.40 9.73 -12.05
N THR A 17 16.75 8.62 -11.75
CA THR A 17 15.68 8.04 -12.57
C THR A 17 14.31 8.66 -12.29
N LEU A 18 14.16 9.36 -11.14
CA LEU A 18 12.91 9.91 -10.63
C LEU A 18 11.82 8.86 -10.35
N LEU A 19 12.17 7.57 -10.38
CA LEU A 19 11.24 6.50 -10.07
C LEU A 19 10.92 6.52 -8.57
N PRO A 20 9.63 6.41 -8.19
CA PRO A 20 9.23 6.26 -6.79
C PRO A 20 9.62 4.86 -6.31
N TYR A 21 10.52 4.76 -5.33
CA TYR A 21 11.08 3.47 -4.92
C TYR A 21 11.06 3.23 -3.40
N ARG A 22 10.90 4.28 -2.58
CA ARG A 22 10.80 4.15 -1.12
C ARG A 22 9.56 4.82 -0.56
N VAL A 23 8.91 4.15 0.38
CA VAL A 23 7.96 4.77 1.31
C VAL A 23 8.68 5.04 2.62
N LEU A 24 8.69 6.30 3.04
CA LEU A 24 9.24 6.72 4.33
C LEU A 24 8.14 7.14 5.28
N ARG A 25 8.45 7.06 6.57
CA ARG A 25 7.64 7.59 7.67
C ARG A 25 8.43 8.63 8.44
N HIS A 26 7.86 9.82 8.48
CA HIS A 26 8.33 10.97 9.24
C HIS A 26 7.53 11.13 10.53
N LYS A 27 8.21 11.52 11.61
CA LYS A 27 7.56 11.94 12.86
C LYS A 27 7.67 13.46 12.97
N LEU A 28 6.52 14.13 13.04
CA LEU A 28 6.50 15.59 13.09
C LEU A 28 7.31 16.13 14.27
N GLY A 29 8.19 17.07 13.97
CA GLY A 29 9.11 17.70 14.93
C GLY A 29 10.49 17.05 14.99
N ASP A 30 10.68 15.88 14.38
CA ASP A 30 12.01 15.28 14.22
C ASP A 30 12.69 15.83 12.94
N GLU A 31 14.01 15.67 12.84
CA GLU A 31 14.76 15.97 11.61
C GLU A 31 14.48 14.89 10.55
N GLN A 32 14.47 15.28 9.27
CA GLN A 32 14.17 14.37 8.15
C GLN A 32 15.16 13.18 8.07
N GLU A 33 16.41 13.36 8.48
CA GLU A 33 17.41 12.28 8.51
C GLU A 33 17.02 11.11 9.43
N LYS A 34 16.07 11.33 10.35
CA LYS A 34 15.56 10.31 11.27
C LYS A 34 14.43 9.49 10.67
N ASP A 35 13.94 9.85 9.48
CA ASP A 35 12.84 9.20 8.80
C ASP A 35 13.14 7.73 8.54
N LYS A 36 12.11 6.89 8.70
CA LYS A 36 12.26 5.44 8.60
C LYS A 36 11.75 4.96 7.26
N VAL A 37 12.57 4.19 6.55
CA VAL A 37 12.14 3.42 5.38
C VAL A 37 11.17 2.33 5.85
N ILE A 38 9.95 2.38 5.33
CA ILE A 38 8.86 1.45 5.66
C ILE A 38 8.73 0.37 4.60
N TYR A 39 8.98 0.74 3.34
CA TYR A 39 8.98 -0.14 2.19
C TYR A 39 9.97 0.38 1.15
N GLU A 40 10.65 -0.53 0.46
CA GLU A 40 11.54 -0.25 -0.65
C GLU A 40 11.24 -1.23 -1.78
N GLU A 41 10.99 -0.69 -2.97
CA GLU A 41 10.85 -1.46 -4.20
C GLU A 41 12.18 -1.47 -4.93
N THR A 42 12.67 -2.67 -5.22
CA THR A 42 13.96 -2.89 -5.90
C THR A 42 13.80 -3.12 -7.40
N ASP A 43 12.61 -3.52 -7.84
CA ASP A 43 12.29 -3.71 -9.25
C ASP A 43 11.79 -2.39 -9.85
N ASN A 44 12.61 -1.80 -10.72
CA ASN A 44 12.34 -0.50 -11.34
C ASN A 44 11.20 -0.51 -12.37
N THR A 45 10.57 -1.67 -12.64
CA THR A 45 9.36 -1.78 -13.45
C THR A 45 8.09 -1.51 -12.65
N PHE A 46 8.19 -1.44 -11.32
CA PHE A 46 7.08 -1.14 -10.42
C PHE A 46 7.10 0.33 -9.97
N HIS A 47 5.91 0.91 -9.92
CA HIS A 47 5.64 2.21 -9.34
C HIS A 47 5.00 2.04 -7.96
N LEU A 48 5.15 3.09 -7.15
CA LEU A 48 4.52 3.20 -5.83
C LEU A 48 3.46 4.30 -5.83
N SER A 49 2.32 3.98 -5.22
CA SER A 49 1.32 4.95 -4.77
C SER A 49 1.09 4.76 -3.27
N LEU A 50 0.72 5.84 -2.60
CA LEU A 50 0.51 5.90 -1.16
C LEU A 50 -0.77 6.68 -0.88
N GLY A 51 -1.63 6.13 -0.04
CA GLY A 51 -2.89 6.79 0.33
C GLY A 51 -3.46 6.26 1.64
N ASN A 52 -4.52 6.92 2.09
CA ASN A 52 -5.39 6.33 3.11
C ASN A 52 -6.50 5.57 2.40
N SER A 53 -6.83 4.39 2.93
CA SER A 53 -8.06 3.67 2.60
C SER A 53 -9.30 4.55 2.82
N ARG A 54 -10.39 4.25 2.10
CA ARG A 54 -11.65 5.01 2.17
C ARG A 54 -12.23 5.15 3.57
N THR A 55 -12.14 4.11 4.40
CA THR A 55 -12.64 4.17 5.78
C THR A 55 -11.62 4.71 6.78
N MET A 56 -10.44 5.13 6.30
CA MET A 56 -9.29 5.57 7.10
C MET A 56 -8.72 4.47 8.01
N SER A 57 -9.14 3.21 7.85
CA SER A 57 -8.68 2.08 8.67
C SER A 57 -7.23 1.67 8.36
N TYR A 58 -6.75 1.96 7.16
CA TYR A 58 -5.42 1.61 6.67
C TYR A 58 -4.72 2.77 5.95
N ILE A 59 -3.39 2.77 6.07
CA ILE A 59 -2.47 3.37 5.12
C ILE A 59 -2.14 2.30 4.07
N GLU A 60 -2.32 2.63 2.80
CA GLU A 60 -2.19 1.73 1.67
C GLU A 60 -0.96 2.09 0.86
N ILE A 61 -0.08 1.12 0.64
CA ILE A 61 1.03 1.23 -0.31
C ILE A 61 0.67 0.34 -1.49
N GLN A 62 0.35 0.95 -2.63
CA GLN A 62 0.11 0.20 -3.86
C GLN A 62 1.41 0.11 -4.65
N VAL A 63 1.78 -1.12 -4.98
CA VAL A 63 2.96 -1.48 -5.77
C VAL A 63 2.46 -2.06 -7.08
N PHE A 64 2.75 -1.45 -8.21
CA PHE A 64 2.16 -1.88 -9.48
C PHE A 64 3.07 -1.65 -10.68
N SER A 65 3.01 -2.57 -11.64
CA SER A 65 3.53 -2.43 -12.99
C SER A 65 2.38 -2.54 -13.99
N THR A 66 2.68 -2.58 -15.28
CA THR A 66 1.67 -2.80 -16.33
C THR A 66 1.02 -4.19 -16.28
N THR A 67 1.62 -5.15 -15.58
CA THR A 67 1.17 -6.56 -15.61
C THR A 67 0.94 -7.18 -14.25
N SER A 68 1.39 -6.55 -13.16
CA SER A 68 1.31 -7.12 -11.83
C SER A 68 1.06 -6.04 -10.79
N SER A 69 0.26 -6.30 -9.77
CA SER A 69 0.08 -5.39 -8.64
C SER A 69 0.08 -6.10 -7.29
N GLU A 70 0.34 -5.33 -6.24
CA GLU A 70 0.28 -5.73 -4.84
C GLU A 70 -0.10 -4.52 -3.99
N THR A 71 -1.02 -4.71 -3.04
CA THR A 71 -1.34 -3.70 -2.03
C THR A 71 -0.80 -4.14 -0.68
N LEU A 72 0.01 -3.31 -0.05
CA LEU A 72 0.47 -3.47 1.32
C LEU A 72 -0.36 -2.58 2.24
N LEU A 73 -0.79 -3.13 3.37
CA LEU A 73 -1.65 -2.47 4.34
C LEU A 73 -0.91 -2.26 5.67
N ILE A 74 -1.03 -1.05 6.21
CA ILE A 74 -0.63 -0.70 7.59
C ILE A 74 -1.88 -0.23 8.32
N PRO A 75 -2.28 -0.84 9.44
CA PRO A 75 -3.41 -0.33 10.24
C PRO A 75 -3.15 1.09 10.73
N SER A 76 -4.09 2.01 10.47
CA SER A 76 -3.96 3.43 10.83
C SER A 76 -3.92 3.66 12.34
N ASP A 77 -4.50 2.75 13.13
CA ASP A 77 -4.45 2.76 14.59
C ASP A 77 -3.10 2.26 15.15
N LYS A 78 -2.32 1.55 14.33
CA LYS A 78 -0.98 1.02 14.65
C LYS A 78 0.01 1.38 13.55
N PRO A 79 0.24 2.69 13.30
CA PRO A 79 1.06 3.18 12.17
C PRO A 79 2.56 2.85 12.32
N LEU A 80 2.95 2.26 13.45
CA LEU A 80 4.29 1.72 13.67
C LEU A 80 4.47 0.27 13.18
N SER A 81 3.37 -0.41 12.83
CA SER A 81 3.39 -1.79 12.32
C SER A 81 4.11 -1.89 10.98
N LYS A 82 4.69 -3.07 10.72
CA LYS A 82 5.23 -3.39 9.38
C LYS A 82 4.07 -3.51 8.37
N PRO A 83 4.28 -3.09 7.10
CA PRO A 83 3.31 -3.33 6.04
C PRO A 83 3.04 -4.82 5.86
N LYS A 84 1.78 -5.17 5.61
CA LYS A 84 1.36 -6.54 5.31
C LYS A 84 0.72 -6.60 3.94
N SER A 85 1.16 -7.53 3.10
CA SER A 85 0.54 -7.76 1.79
C SER A 85 -0.90 -8.24 1.95
N PHE A 86 -1.82 -7.60 1.21
CA PHE A 86 -3.19 -8.07 1.05
C PHE A 86 -3.19 -9.40 0.26
N GLN A 87 -2.47 -9.42 -0.86
CA GLN A 87 -2.16 -10.60 -1.66
C GLN A 87 -0.80 -10.37 -2.35
N LYS A 88 0.12 -11.33 -2.22
CA LYS A 88 1.42 -11.22 -2.87
C LYS A 88 1.25 -11.11 -4.39
N ARG A 89 2.02 -10.22 -5.03
CA ARG A 89 1.96 -10.05 -6.49
C ARG A 89 2.24 -11.36 -7.22
N GLN A 90 1.57 -11.54 -8.35
CA GLN A 90 1.79 -12.65 -9.27
C GLN A 90 1.89 -12.10 -10.69
N LYS A 91 2.74 -12.70 -11.53
CA LYS A 91 2.94 -12.25 -12.90
C LYS A 91 1.64 -12.35 -13.70
N GLY A 92 1.21 -11.24 -14.30
CA GLY A 92 -0.01 -11.18 -15.10
C GLY A 92 -1.29 -10.94 -14.28
N HIS A 93 -1.18 -10.81 -12.96
CA HIS A 93 -2.31 -10.58 -12.07
C HIS A 93 -2.34 -9.12 -11.59
N LEU A 94 -3.37 -8.41 -12.04
CA LEU A 94 -3.69 -7.07 -11.62
C LEU A 94 -4.90 -7.12 -10.69
N TYR A 95 -4.75 -6.45 -9.55
CA TYR A 95 -5.84 -6.14 -8.64
C TYR A 95 -5.65 -4.78 -7.94
N TRP A 96 -6.78 -4.16 -7.58
CA TRP A 96 -6.84 -3.00 -6.69
C TRP A 96 -7.92 -3.24 -5.64
N ILE A 97 -7.68 -2.76 -4.43
CA ILE A 97 -8.62 -2.91 -3.32
C ILE A 97 -9.21 -1.56 -2.93
N GLU A 98 -10.46 -1.60 -2.50
CA GLU A 98 -11.14 -0.48 -1.87
C GLU A 98 -11.68 -0.96 -0.52
N ASP A 99 -11.35 -0.25 0.55
CA ASP A 99 -11.85 -0.55 1.89
C ASP A 99 -13.35 -0.21 2.03
N ASP A 100 -14.15 -1.21 2.38
CA ASP A 100 -15.60 -1.13 2.51
C ASP A 100 -16.12 -1.69 3.83
N GLY A 101 -15.59 -1.14 4.94
CA GLY A 101 -16.12 -1.36 6.27
C GLY A 101 -15.73 -2.72 6.84
N ASP A 102 -16.52 -3.76 6.61
CA ASP A 102 -16.25 -5.12 7.06
C ASP A 102 -15.57 -5.99 5.99
N ARG A 103 -15.39 -5.45 4.79
CA ARG A 103 -14.81 -6.13 3.63
C ARG A 103 -13.91 -5.19 2.81
N PHE A 104 -13.22 -5.78 1.86
CA PHE A 104 -12.59 -5.10 0.74
C PHE A 104 -13.36 -5.42 -0.53
N LEU A 105 -13.62 -4.40 -1.35
CA LEU A 105 -13.98 -4.60 -2.76
C LEU A 105 -12.68 -4.74 -3.55
N VAL A 106 -12.61 -5.72 -4.45
CA VAL A 106 -11.40 -6.04 -5.21
C VAL A 106 -11.72 -5.99 -6.69
N GLN A 107 -11.20 -4.99 -7.40
CA GLN A 107 -11.18 -5.02 -8.87
C GLN A 107 -10.01 -5.87 -9.32
N THR A 108 -10.23 -6.93 -10.10
CA THR A 108 -9.16 -7.86 -10.48
C THR A 108 -9.34 -8.44 -11.88
N ASN A 109 -8.23 -8.73 -12.57
CA ASN A 109 -8.24 -9.45 -13.85
C ASN A 109 -8.18 -10.99 -13.69
N LEU A 110 -8.30 -11.50 -12.47
CA LEU A 110 -8.29 -12.94 -12.17
C LEU A 110 -9.39 -13.67 -12.96
N ASP A 111 -8.97 -14.52 -13.90
CA ASP A 111 -9.84 -15.20 -14.87
C ASP A 111 -10.80 -14.28 -15.64
N ALA A 112 -10.44 -12.99 -15.76
CA ALA A 112 -11.29 -11.97 -16.36
C ALA A 112 -10.45 -10.89 -17.05
N LYS A 113 -10.25 -11.01 -18.37
CA LYS A 113 -9.45 -10.03 -19.16
C LYS A 113 -9.96 -8.59 -19.04
N ASN A 114 -11.28 -8.40 -18.95
CA ASN A 114 -11.91 -7.09 -18.79
C ASN A 114 -12.23 -6.75 -17.32
N PHE A 115 -11.54 -7.40 -16.39
CA PHE A 115 -11.73 -7.29 -14.94
C PHE A 115 -13.10 -7.75 -14.43
N LYS A 116 -13.15 -8.07 -13.14
CA LYS A 116 -14.36 -8.31 -12.36
C LYS A 116 -14.21 -7.65 -10.99
N ILE A 117 -15.33 -7.41 -10.31
CA ILE A 117 -15.35 -7.01 -8.90
C ILE A 117 -15.60 -8.24 -8.05
N MET A 118 -14.75 -8.45 -7.05
CA MET A 118 -14.89 -9.45 -6.00
C MET A 118 -14.99 -8.77 -4.65
N GLN A 119 -15.35 -9.53 -3.62
CA GLN A 119 -15.36 -9.06 -2.24
C GLN A 119 -14.57 -10.02 -1.35
N VAL A 120 -13.82 -9.47 -0.40
CA VAL A 120 -13.05 -10.24 0.58
C VAL A 120 -13.34 -9.70 1.97
N PRO A 121 -13.92 -10.48 2.90
CA PRO A 121 -14.10 -10.04 4.27
C PRO A 121 -12.76 -9.63 4.92
N LYS A 122 -12.77 -8.65 5.83
CA LYS A 122 -11.54 -8.30 6.58
C LYS A 122 -11.06 -9.50 7.38
N GLY A 123 -9.78 -9.85 7.22
CA GLY A 123 -9.19 -11.07 7.80
C GLY A 123 -9.47 -12.35 7.00
N GLY A 124 -10.26 -12.26 5.92
CA GLY A 124 -10.42 -13.31 4.94
C GLY A 124 -9.21 -13.43 4.01
N VAL A 125 -9.27 -14.44 3.13
CA VAL A 125 -8.24 -14.70 2.11
C VAL A 125 -8.82 -14.35 0.76
N PHE A 126 -8.10 -13.57 -0.03
CA PHE A 126 -8.43 -13.38 -1.45
C PHE A 126 -8.13 -14.68 -2.18
N LYS A 127 -9.17 -15.39 -2.60
CA LYS A 127 -9.10 -16.66 -3.32
C LYS A 127 -9.64 -16.49 -4.72
N GLU A 128 -9.10 -17.30 -5.62
CA GLU A 128 -9.63 -17.55 -6.97
C GLU A 128 -11.04 -18.14 -6.92
#